data_AF-A0A8T4NH19-F1
#
_entry.id   AF-A0A8T4NH19-F1
#
_cell.length_a   1.000
_cell.length_b   1.000
_cell.length_c   1.000
_cell.angle_alpha   90.00
_cell.angle_beta   90.00
_cell.angle_gamma   90.00
#
_symmetry.space_group_name_H-M   'P 1'
#
loop_
_entity.id
_entity.type
_entity.pdbx_description
1 polymer ?
#
loop_
_entity_poly.entity_id
_entity_poly.type
_entity_poly.pdbx_seq_one_letter_code
_entity_poly.pdbx_strand_id
1 'polypeptide(L)'
;MAKKKNPEEKITTIKLLEETKIRIEKLREHKRESYDDILKKILYILNTARDSPEKAKRILERISELRNRMLEEEKQQKEDLKKENTLT
;
A
#
# COMPACT_ATOMS: atom_id res chain seq x y z
N MET A 1 -0.01 -11.34 -23.43
CA MET A 1 -0.31 -10.10 -24.17
C MET A 1 0.20 -8.92 -23.36
N ALA A 2 1.24 -8.23 -23.84
CA ALA A 2 1.79 -7.07 -23.13
C ALA A 2 0.84 -5.87 -23.33
N LYS A 3 0.36 -5.26 -22.23
CA LYS A 3 -0.43 -4.03 -22.29
C LYS A 3 0.42 -2.94 -22.97
N LYS A 4 -0.02 -2.43 -24.11
CA LYS A 4 0.56 -1.24 -24.77
C LYS A 4 0.53 -0.08 -23.78
N LYS A 5 1.70 0.48 -23.44
CA LYS A 5 1.80 1.76 -22.71
C LYS A 5 1.27 2.87 -23.62
N ASN A 6 0.36 3.69 -23.11
CA ASN A 6 -0.10 4.89 -23.80
C ASN A 6 1.11 5.84 -23.96
N PRO A 7 1.35 6.40 -25.15
CA PRO A 7 2.53 7.22 -25.44
C PRO A 7 2.55 8.59 -24.74
N GLU A 8 1.51 8.97 -23.97
CA GLU A 8 1.36 10.31 -23.39
C GLU A 8 1.40 10.38 -21.86
N GLU A 9 1.64 9.27 -21.14
CA GLU A 9 1.80 9.35 -19.68
C GLU A 9 3.13 10.05 -19.32
N LYS A 10 3.07 11.37 -19.15
CA LYS A 10 4.19 12.19 -18.69
C LYS A 10 4.51 11.84 -17.24
N ILE A 11 5.64 11.18 -17.03
CA ILE A 11 6.14 10.89 -15.68
C ILE A 11 6.62 12.19 -15.04
N THR A 12 6.20 12.41 -13.79
CA THR A 12 6.69 13.50 -12.95
C THR A 12 7.35 12.93 -11.70
N THR A 13 8.16 13.75 -11.03
CA THR A 13 8.89 13.35 -9.81
C THR A 13 8.39 14.16 -8.63
N ILE A 14 8.05 13.49 -7.55
CA ILE A 14 7.71 14.11 -6.26
C ILE A 14 8.84 13.80 -5.29
N LYS A 15 9.46 14.84 -4.73
CA LYS A 15 10.44 14.67 -3.63
C LYS A 15 9.67 14.62 -2.31
N LEU A 16 9.97 13.62 -1.49
CA LEU A 16 9.35 13.41 -0.18
C LEU A 16 10.45 13.23 0.87
N LEU A 17 10.17 13.69 2.08
CA LEU A 17 10.98 13.30 3.24
C LEU A 17 10.79 11.81 3.52
N GLU A 18 11.82 11.17 4.07
CA GLU A 18 11.83 9.72 4.32
C GLU A 18 10.67 9.28 5.21
N GLU A 19 10.38 10.02 6.28
CA GLU A 19 9.25 9.73 7.15
C GLU A 19 7.91 9.71 6.39
N THR A 20 7.71 10.67 5.48
CA THR A 20 6.49 10.76 4.67
C THR A 20 6.40 9.60 3.70
N LYS A 21 7.53 9.25 3.05
CA LYS A 21 7.63 8.08 2.17
C LYS A 21 7.23 6.79 2.90
N ILE A 22 7.78 6.56 4.09
CA ILE A 22 7.47 5.38 4.92
C ILE A 22 5.97 5.35 5.28
N ARG A 23 5.37 6.50 5.61
CA ARG A 23 3.93 6.59 5.91
C ARG A 23 3.05 6.27 4.69
N ILE A 24 3.48 6.64 3.49
CA ILE A 24 2.76 6.31 2.24
C ILE A 24 2.90 4.83 1.91
N GLU A 25 4.11 4.26 2.00
CA GLU A 25 4.35 2.84 1.74
C GLU A 25 3.55 1.94 2.68
N LYS A 26 3.28 2.42 3.88
CA LYS A 26 2.41 1.81 4.88
C LYS A 26 0.92 1.73 4.48
N LEU A 27 0.48 2.37 3.41
CA LEU A 27 -0.90 2.30 2.88
C LEU A 27 -1.04 1.31 1.71
N ARG A 28 0.05 0.62 1.37
CA ARG A 28 0.10 -0.41 0.36
C ARG A 28 -0.63 -1.67 0.84
N GLU A 29 -1.54 -2.17 0.03
CA GLU A 29 -2.25 -3.44 0.22
C GLU A 29 -1.55 -4.59 -0.52
N HIS A 30 -0.77 -4.29 -1.56
CA HIS A 30 -0.03 -5.31 -2.31
C HIS A 30 1.40 -4.87 -2.64
N LYS A 31 2.36 -5.80 -2.57
CA LYS A 31 3.78 -5.54 -2.88
C LYS A 31 4.02 -4.94 -4.28
N ARG A 32 3.08 -5.13 -5.23
CA ARG A 32 3.17 -4.66 -6.62
C ARG A 32 2.56 -3.29 -6.92
N GLU A 33 1.89 -2.64 -5.96
CA GLU A 33 1.31 -1.30 -6.21
C GLU A 33 2.40 -0.27 -6.56
N SER A 34 2.12 0.65 -7.47
CA SER A 34 3.01 1.79 -7.71
C SER A 34 2.74 2.89 -6.68
N TYR A 35 3.65 3.87 -6.58
CA TYR A 35 3.37 5.09 -5.81
C TYR A 35 2.16 5.83 -6.37
N ASP A 36 1.96 5.81 -7.68
CA ASP A 36 0.81 6.44 -8.33
C ASP A 36 -0.50 5.76 -7.91
N ASP A 37 -0.54 4.43 -7.80
CA ASP A 37 -1.70 3.69 -7.30
C ASP A 37 -2.04 4.07 -5.84
N ILE A 38 -1.02 4.15 -4.98
CA ILE A 38 -1.20 4.53 -3.58
C ILE A 38 -1.69 5.98 -3.47
N LEU A 39 -1.11 6.90 -4.24
CA LEU A 39 -1.51 8.32 -4.23
C LEU A 39 -2.94 8.50 -4.76
N LYS A 40 -3.33 7.81 -5.84
CA LYS A 40 -4.71 7.80 -6.36
C LYS A 40 -5.70 7.30 -5.30
N LYS A 41 -5.33 6.26 -4.56
CA LYS A 41 -6.15 5.74 -3.44
C LYS A 41 -6.30 6.76 -2.32
N ILE A 42 -5.21 7.44 -1.92
CA ILE A 42 -5.26 8.52 -0.91
C ILE A 42 -6.22 9.63 -1.38
N LEU A 43 -6.09 10.09 -2.63
CA LEU A 43 -6.95 11.12 -3.19
C LEU A 43 -8.42 10.66 -3.25
N TYR A 44 -8.68 9.40 -3.60
CA TYR A 44 -10.02 8.83 -3.59
C TYR A 44 -10.64 8.86 -2.18
N ILE A 45 -9.88 8.47 -1.16
CA ILE A 45 -10.34 8.48 0.24
C ILE A 45 -10.62 9.91 0.68
N LEU A 46 -9.72 10.86 0.37
CA LEU A 46 -9.91 12.27 0.70
C LEU A 46 -11.17 12.85 0.06
N ASN A 47 -11.40 12.58 -1.23
CA ASN A 47 -12.61 13.00 -1.93
C ASN A 47 -13.86 12.36 -1.32
N THR A 48 -13.78 11.07 -1.00
CA THR A 48 -14.89 10.34 -0.36
C THR A 48 -15.19 10.90 1.03
N ALA A 49 -14.17 11.30 1.80
CA ALA A 49 -14.36 11.82 3.15
C ALA A 49 -15.13 13.14 3.16
N ARG A 50 -15.00 13.96 2.11
CA ARG A 50 -15.78 15.19 1.96
C ARG A 50 -17.27 14.89 1.73
N ASP A 51 -17.56 13.91 0.89
CA ASP A 51 -18.93 13.64 0.45
C ASP A 51 -19.67 12.66 1.39
N SER A 52 -18.95 11.71 2.00
CA SER A 52 -19.45 10.72 2.97
C SER A 52 -18.34 10.27 3.94
N PRO A 53 -18.20 10.93 5.10
CA PRO A 53 -17.20 10.60 6.11
C PRO A 53 -17.25 9.14 6.59
N GLU A 54 -18.45 8.57 6.74
CA GLU A 54 -18.65 7.20 7.23
C GLU A 54 -18.11 6.18 6.22
N LYS A 55 -18.30 6.44 4.92
CA LYS A 55 -17.76 5.58 3.86
C LYS A 55 -16.23 5.65 3.85
N ALA A 56 -15.66 6.86 3.98
CA ALA A 56 -14.22 7.02 4.08
C ALA A 56 -13.65 6.29 5.31
N LYS A 57 -14.32 6.37 6.46
CA LYS A 57 -13.94 5.62 7.67
C LYS A 57 -13.91 4.12 7.42
N ARG A 58 -14.94 3.54 6.81
CA ARG A 58 -14.99 2.11 6.47
C ARG A 58 -13.86 1.69 5.51
N ILE A 59 -13.51 2.54 4.54
CA ILE A 59 -12.39 2.28 3.63
C ILE A 59 -11.06 2.24 4.42
N LEU A 60 -10.85 3.21 5.31
CA LEU A 60 -9.66 3.27 6.16
C LEU A 60 -9.54 2.07 7.11
N GLU A 61 -10.65 1.65 7.71
CA GLU A 61 -10.72 0.44 8.56
C GLU A 61 -10.32 -0.81 7.77
N ARG A 62 -10.88 -0.99 6.57
CA ARG A 62 -10.52 -2.11 5.68
C ARG A 62 -9.04 -2.12 5.31
N ILE A 63 -8.46 -0.97 5.01
CA ILE A 63 -7.02 -0.85 4.72
C ILE A 63 -6.19 -1.26 5.94
N SER A 64 -6.60 -0.84 7.14
CA SER A 64 -5.95 -1.22 8.39
C SER A 64 -5.99 -2.73 8.62
N GLU A 65 -7.15 -3.37 8.44
CA GLU A 65 -7.33 -4.81 8.59
C GLU A 65 -6.49 -5.62 7.60
N LEU A 66 -6.46 -5.22 6.32
CA LEU A 66 -5.63 -5.85 5.30
C LEU A 66 -4.15 -5.80 5.69
N ARG A 67 -3.71 -4.64 6.17
CA ARG A 67 -2.32 -4.46 6.57
C ARG A 67 -1.95 -5.29 7.79
N ASN A 68 -2.82 -5.37 8.79
CA ASN A 68 -2.56 -6.20 9.97
C ASN A 68 -2.36 -7.67 9.57
N ARG A 69 -3.21 -8.20 8.68
CA ARG A 69 -3.05 -9.55 8.14
C ARG A 69 -1.72 -9.75 7.41
N MET A 70 -1.33 -8.79 6.57
CA MET A 70 -0.03 -8.87 5.89
C MET A 70 1.15 -8.88 6.86
N LEU A 71 1.09 -8.08 7.94
CA LEU A 71 2.14 -8.05 8.95
C LEU A 71 2.22 -9.36 9.74
N GLU A 72 1.07 -9.96 10.05
CA GLU A 72 0.99 -11.28 10.68
C GLU A 72 1.59 -12.37 9.77
N GLU A 73 1.23 -12.37 8.49
CA GLU A 73 1.79 -13.30 7.49
C GLU A 73 3.31 -13.14 7.35
N GLU A 74 3.82 -11.90 7.27
CA GLU A 74 5.26 -11.66 7.19
C GLU A 74 6.00 -12.07 8.46
N LYS A 75 5.36 -11.92 9.63
CA LYS A 75 5.93 -12.37 10.90
C LYS A 75 6.01 -13.90 10.95
N GLN A 76 4.93 -14.59 10.58
CA GLN A 76 4.86 -16.04 10.54
C GLN A 76 5.93 -16.62 9.60
N GLN A 77 6.04 -16.08 8.37
CA GLN A 77 7.07 -16.49 7.41
C GLN A 77 8.49 -16.34 7.95
N LYS A 78 8.78 -15.24 8.65
CA LYS A 78 10.10 -15.03 9.28
C LYS A 78 10.37 -16.02 10.42
N GLU A 79 9.36 -16.39 11.18
CA GLU A 79 9.50 -17.39 12.24
C GLU A 79 9.77 -18.78 11.66
N ASP A 80 9.09 -19.15 10.59
CA ASP A 80 9.26 -20.45 9.93
C ASP A 80 10.66 -20.57 9.29
N LEU A 81 11.13 -19.53 8.59
CA LEU A 81 12.50 -19.46 8.05
C LEU A 81 13.58 -19.54 9.14
N LYS A 82 13.33 -18.93 10.31
CA LYS A 82 14.27 -19.02 11.44
C LYS A 82 14.35 -20.44 11.99
N LYS A 83 13.22 -21.14 12.11
CA LYS A 83 13.17 -22.54 12.55
C LYS A 83 13.95 -23.44 11.60
N GLU A 84 13.73 -23.29 10.28
CA GLU A 84 14.48 -24.03 9.25
C GLU A 84 15.99 -23.79 9.35
N ASN A 85 16.43 -22.54 9.50
CA ASN A 85 17.86 -22.23 9.62
C ASN A 85 18.51 -22.74 10.91
N THR A 86 17.76 -22.90 12.00
CA THR A 86 18.29 -23.52 13.25
C THR A 86 18.36 -25.04 13.19
N LEU A 87 17.73 -25.68 12.21
CA LEU A 87 17.73 -27.14 12.01
C LEU A 87 18.80 -27.59 11.00
N THR A 88 19.53 -26.65 10.39
CA THR A 88 20.60 -26.89 9.41
C THR A 88 21.96 -26.57 10.02
#